data_AF-A0AAV5L748-F1
#
_entry.id   AF-A0AAV5L748-F1
#
_cell.length_a   1.000
_cell.length_b   1.000
_cell.length_c   1.000
_cell.angle_alpha   90.00
_cell.angle_beta   90.00
_cell.angle_gamma   90.00
#
_symmetry.space_group_name_H-M   'P 1'
#
loop_
_entity.id
_entity.type
_entity.pdbx_description
1 polymer ?
#
loop_
_entity_poly.entity_id
_entity_poly.type
_entity_poly.pdbx_seq_one_letter_code
_entity_poly.pdbx_strand_id
1 'polypeptide(L)'
;MATIVPHRALQNQSFGLLRLSFNFLRSLSTAAPSTQNPCASSATKKRKRRKKNLLEVAQFLPSWGIGYHMAKTHWTNVSYQITKINLYKDGRHGKAWGIAHKDG
;
A
#
# COMPACT_ATOMS: atom_id res chain seq x y z
N MET A 1 -48.35 -25.11 -31.71
CA MET A 1 -48.77 -25.28 -30.31
C MET A 1 -48.20 -24.13 -29.51
N ALA A 2 -49.05 -23.30 -28.90
CA ALA A 2 -48.68 -22.09 -28.17
C ALA A 2 -48.75 -22.36 -26.66
N THR A 3 -47.76 -21.88 -25.90
CA THR A 3 -47.77 -21.94 -24.44
C THR A 3 -47.36 -20.59 -23.89
N ILE A 4 -48.21 -20.00 -23.06
CA ILE A 4 -48.01 -18.72 -22.37
C ILE A 4 -47.76 -19.01 -20.87
N VAL A 5 -46.67 -18.41 -20.37
CA VAL A 5 -46.24 -17.89 -19.03
C VAL A 5 -47.12 -18.18 -17.78
N PRO A 6 -46.51 -18.28 -16.58
CA PRO A 6 -46.51 -17.08 -15.73
C PRO A 6 -45.18 -16.77 -15.00
N HIS A 7 -45.11 -15.48 -14.65
CA HIS A 7 -44.09 -14.74 -13.92
C HIS A 7 -43.81 -15.26 -12.50
N ARG A 8 -42.58 -15.01 -12.00
CA ARG A 8 -42.34 -14.83 -10.56
C ARG A 8 -41.78 -13.44 -10.28
N ALA A 9 -42.55 -12.70 -9.50
CA ALA A 9 -42.20 -11.50 -8.73
C ALA A 9 -41.06 -11.83 -7.73
N LEU A 10 -40.01 -11.01 -7.60
CA LEU A 10 -39.85 -9.73 -6.91
C LEU A 10 -39.42 -9.88 -5.42
N GLN A 11 -38.31 -9.20 -5.10
CA GLN A 11 -37.86 -8.67 -3.80
C GLN A 11 -37.33 -9.61 -2.69
N ASN A 12 -36.05 -9.38 -2.33
CA ASN A 12 -35.63 -8.84 -1.01
C ASN A 12 -34.09 -8.76 -0.97
N GLN A 13 -33.49 -7.57 -1.13
CA GLN A 13 -33.13 -6.65 -0.04
C GLN A 13 -32.36 -7.31 1.11
N SER A 14 -31.03 -7.12 1.13
CA SER A 14 -30.33 -6.62 2.32
C SER A 14 -28.87 -6.31 1.97
N PHE A 15 -28.60 -5.03 1.70
CA PHE A 15 -27.25 -4.49 1.77
C PHE A 15 -26.83 -4.54 3.23
N GLY A 16 -25.91 -5.44 3.57
CA GLY A 16 -25.32 -5.55 4.90
C GLY A 16 -24.53 -4.30 5.23
N LEU A 17 -25.21 -3.34 5.87
CA LEU A 17 -24.67 -2.09 6.38
C LEU A 17 -23.60 -2.36 7.44
N LEU A 18 -22.42 -1.79 7.17
CA LEU A 18 -21.35 -1.39 8.08
C LEU A 18 -21.75 -1.40 9.57
N ARG A 19 -21.38 -2.46 10.29
CA ARG A 19 -21.33 -2.50 11.76
C ARG A 19 -19.91 -2.15 12.23
N LEU A 20 -19.51 -0.88 12.09
CA LEU A 20 -18.42 -0.33 12.89
C LEU A 20 -18.97 -0.05 14.29
N SER A 21 -18.62 -0.89 15.26
CA SER A 21 -18.84 -0.58 16.69
C SER A 21 -17.70 0.30 17.19
N PHE A 22 -17.94 1.60 17.22
CA PHE A 22 -17.12 2.57 17.94
C PHE A 22 -17.50 2.52 19.43
N ASN A 23 -16.74 1.77 20.23
CA ASN A 23 -16.84 1.86 21.70
C ASN A 23 -16.11 3.11 22.18
N PHE A 24 -16.77 4.26 22.02
CA PHE A 24 -16.37 5.52 22.64
C PHE A 24 -17.02 5.65 24.02
N LEU A 25 -16.17 6.00 24.99
CA LEU A 25 -16.50 6.57 26.31
C LEU A 25 -16.94 5.60 27.41
N ARG A 26 -15.96 5.11 28.19
CA ARG A 26 -16.17 4.89 29.63
C ARG A 26 -15.24 5.79 30.43
N SER A 27 -15.87 6.72 31.13
CA SER A 27 -15.33 7.69 32.07
C SER A 27 -14.52 7.02 33.19
N LEU A 28 -13.38 7.61 33.57
CA LEU A 28 -12.76 7.40 34.87
C LEU A 28 -12.06 8.69 35.32
N SER A 29 -12.61 9.33 36.35
CA SER A 29 -12.06 10.51 37.01
C SER A 29 -11.10 10.15 38.15
N THR A 30 -9.99 10.91 38.21
CA THR A 30 -9.26 11.38 39.40
C THR A 30 -8.36 10.41 40.20
N ALA A 31 -7.03 10.58 40.06
CA ALA A 31 -6.08 10.94 41.16
C ALA A 31 -4.63 11.09 40.61
N ALA A 32 -3.89 12.08 41.10
CA ALA A 32 -2.50 12.42 40.75
C ALA A 32 -1.49 11.84 41.77
N PRO A 33 -0.19 12.22 41.75
CA PRO A 33 0.87 11.82 40.83
C PRO A 33 2.00 11.05 41.55
N SER A 34 2.74 10.16 40.87
CA SER A 34 4.11 9.81 41.31
C SER A 34 4.94 9.15 40.21
N THR A 35 6.05 9.84 39.93
CA THR A 35 7.38 9.38 39.52
C THR A 35 7.53 7.91 39.12
N GLN A 36 7.74 7.67 37.82
CA GLN A 36 8.90 6.94 37.29
C GLN A 36 8.81 6.93 35.76
N ASN A 37 9.73 7.65 35.11
CA ASN A 37 9.96 7.56 33.68
C ASN A 37 10.26 6.09 33.30
N PRO A 38 9.48 5.42 32.45
CA PRO A 38 10.03 4.34 31.66
C PRO A 38 10.72 4.99 30.46
N CYS A 39 11.71 5.85 30.70
CA CYS A 39 12.73 6.12 29.69
C CYS A 39 13.69 4.92 29.70
N ALA A 40 13.14 3.74 29.42
CA ALA A 40 13.90 2.71 28.76
C ALA A 40 14.01 3.21 27.31
N SER A 41 14.95 4.13 27.10
CA SER A 41 15.57 4.36 25.82
C SER A 41 16.18 3.02 25.39
N SER A 42 15.32 2.16 24.86
CA SER A 42 15.73 1.08 24.00
C SER A 42 16.42 1.78 22.85
N ALA A 43 17.74 1.91 23.00
CA ALA A 43 18.65 2.29 21.95
C ALA A 43 18.44 1.23 20.86
N THR A 44 17.46 1.52 20.01
CA THR A 44 17.10 0.73 18.85
C THR A 44 18.32 0.83 17.98
N LYS A 45 19.23 -0.15 18.16
CA LYS A 45 20.43 -0.32 17.33
C LYS A 45 19.96 -0.09 15.91
N LYS A 46 20.36 1.03 15.31
CA LYS A 46 19.88 1.45 13.99
C LYS A 46 20.21 0.31 13.04
N ARG A 47 19.22 -0.52 12.75
CA ARG A 47 19.39 -1.69 11.89
C ARG A 47 19.89 -1.14 10.56
N LYS A 48 21.10 -1.54 10.17
CA LYS A 48 21.77 -1.07 8.94
C LYS A 48 20.76 -1.16 7.79
N ARG A 49 20.28 0.00 7.33
CA ARG A 49 19.24 0.08 6.30
C ARG A 49 19.85 -0.45 5.01
N ARG A 50 19.36 -1.60 4.57
CA ARG A 50 19.74 -2.15 3.27
C ARG A 50 19.07 -1.31 2.18
N LYS A 51 19.81 -1.03 1.10
CA LYS A 51 19.27 -0.36 -0.08
C LYS A 51 18.13 -1.21 -0.65
N LYS A 52 17.07 -0.55 -1.10
CA LYS A 52 15.91 -1.19 -1.71
C LYS A 52 16.15 -1.41 -3.20
N ASN A 53 15.51 -2.45 -3.75
CA ASN A 53 15.51 -2.70 -5.19
C ASN A 53 14.48 -1.79 -5.89
N LEU A 54 14.62 -1.56 -7.21
CA LEU A 54 13.65 -0.82 -8.02
C LEU A 54 12.24 -1.40 -7.91
N LEU A 55 12.11 -2.74 -7.92
CA LEU A 55 10.80 -3.39 -7.81
C LEU A 55 10.16 -3.22 -6.43
N GLU A 56 10.97 -3.18 -5.37
CA GLU A 56 10.49 -2.90 -4.01
C GLU A 56 10.05 -1.44 -3.86
N VAL A 57 10.51 -0.53 -4.70
CA VAL A 57 10.04 0.87 -4.74
C VAL A 57 8.77 0.94 -5.59
N ALA A 58 8.79 0.29 -6.76
CA ALA A 58 7.68 0.23 -7.69
C ALA A 58 6.41 -0.39 -7.09
N GLN A 59 6.53 -1.38 -6.20
CA GLN A 59 5.36 -1.98 -5.53
C GLN A 59 4.54 -0.97 -4.72
N PHE A 60 5.16 0.14 -4.29
CA PHE A 60 4.46 1.19 -3.53
C PHE A 60 3.72 2.17 -4.44
N LEU A 61 3.97 2.11 -5.75
CA LEU A 61 3.30 2.94 -6.74
C LEU A 61 2.11 2.19 -7.34
N PRO A 62 1.05 2.92 -7.74
CA PRO A 62 -0.02 2.32 -8.55
C PRO A 62 0.58 1.75 -9.84
N SER A 63 -0.03 0.69 -10.35
CA SER A 63 0.40 -0.02 -11.57
C SER A 63 1.90 -0.35 -11.63
N TRP A 64 2.54 -0.59 -10.47
CA TRP A 64 3.98 -0.84 -10.36
C TRP A 64 4.86 0.29 -10.90
N GLY A 65 4.37 1.53 -10.89
CA GLY A 65 5.15 2.70 -11.34
C GLY A 65 5.35 2.76 -12.85
N ILE A 66 4.56 2.05 -13.65
CA ILE A 66 4.57 2.19 -15.11
C ILE A 66 4.17 3.63 -15.47
N GLY A 67 4.96 4.27 -16.32
CA GLY A 67 4.81 5.67 -16.72
C GLY A 67 5.59 6.67 -15.89
N TYR A 68 6.14 6.27 -14.74
CA TYR A 68 6.93 7.14 -13.87
C TYR A 68 8.42 7.13 -14.23
N HIS A 69 9.07 8.26 -13.96
CA HIS A 69 10.52 8.43 -14.12
C HIS A 69 11.23 7.99 -12.85
N MET A 70 12.22 7.12 -13.01
CA MET A 70 13.10 6.67 -11.94
C MET A 70 14.55 6.88 -12.32
N ALA A 71 15.31 7.48 -11.40
CA ALA A 71 16.75 7.67 -11.55
C ALA A 71 17.46 7.08 -10.34
N LYS A 72 18.68 6.60 -10.57
CA LYS A 72 19.57 6.22 -9.47
C LYS A 72 20.08 7.50 -8.82
N THR A 73 20.20 7.53 -7.50
CA THR A 73 20.55 8.74 -6.74
C THR A 73 21.86 9.43 -7.18
N HIS A 74 22.81 8.71 -7.78
CA HIS A 74 24.07 9.32 -8.27
C HIS A 74 24.07 9.63 -9.77
N TRP A 75 22.95 9.45 -10.46
CA TRP A 75 22.80 9.87 -11.85
C TRP A 75 22.17 11.26 -11.85
N THR A 76 22.83 12.23 -12.47
CA THR A 76 22.37 13.62 -12.48
C THR A 76 21.46 13.93 -13.65
N ASN A 77 21.78 13.39 -14.84
CA ASN A 77 21.14 13.82 -16.09
C ASN A 77 20.41 12.68 -16.81
N VAL A 78 20.15 11.56 -16.13
CA VAL A 78 19.52 10.40 -16.75
C VAL A 78 18.44 9.84 -15.84
N SER A 79 17.20 9.90 -16.31
CA SER A 79 16.05 9.23 -15.73
C SER A 79 15.52 8.17 -16.69
N TYR A 80 14.95 7.09 -16.18
CA TYR A 80 14.30 6.07 -17.00
C TYR A 80 12.82 6.05 -16.70
N GLN A 81 12.00 6.11 -17.73
CA GLN A 81 10.57 5.92 -17.60
C GLN A 81 10.24 4.43 -17.69
N ILE A 82 9.57 3.87 -16.68
CA ILE A 82 9.19 2.46 -16.66
C ILE A 82 8.07 2.23 -17.68
N THR A 83 8.25 1.32 -18.63
CA THR A 83 7.21 0.97 -19.63
C THR A 83 6.62 -0.41 -19.38
N LYS A 84 7.45 -1.37 -18.95
CA LYS A 84 7.02 -2.75 -18.72
C LYS A 84 7.84 -3.37 -17.60
N ILE A 85 7.18 -4.13 -16.73
CA ILE A 85 7.81 -4.93 -15.68
C ILE A 85 7.41 -6.39 -15.88
N ASN A 86 8.38 -7.29 -15.74
CA ASN A 86 8.17 -8.73 -15.67
C ASN A 86 8.69 -9.24 -14.32
N LEU A 87 7.78 -9.73 -13.50
CA LEU A 87 8.09 -10.21 -12.16
C LEU A 87 8.42 -11.70 -12.17
N TYR A 88 9.31 -12.10 -11.29
CA TYR A 88 9.46 -13.50 -10.91
C TYR A 88 8.42 -13.89 -9.86
N LYS A 89 8.37 -15.17 -9.49
CA LYS A 89 7.35 -15.75 -8.59
C LYS A 89 7.24 -15.01 -7.26
N ASP A 90 8.36 -14.51 -6.74
CA ASP A 90 8.41 -13.87 -5.42
C ASP A 90 7.92 -12.41 -5.43
N GLY A 91 7.68 -11.82 -6.60
CA GLY A 91 7.26 -10.42 -6.76
C GLY A 91 8.30 -9.36 -6.37
N ARG A 92 9.42 -9.75 -5.76
CA ARG A 92 10.51 -8.86 -5.31
C ARG A 92 11.61 -8.64 -6.34
N HIS A 93 11.69 -9.57 -7.29
CA HIS A 93 12.70 -9.60 -8.34
C HIS A 93 12.02 -9.69 -9.69
N GLY A 94 12.72 -9.24 -10.71
CA GLY A 94 12.19 -9.23 -12.06
C GLY A 94 13.09 -8.48 -13.02
N LYS A 95 12.55 -8.27 -14.20
CA LYS A 95 13.14 -7.43 -15.24
C LYS A 95 12.21 -6.25 -15.49
N ALA A 96 12.80 -5.11 -15.79
CA ALA A 96 12.06 -3.92 -16.19
C ALA A 96 12.66 -3.38 -17.48
N TRP A 97 11.78 -2.86 -18.33
CA TRP A 97 12.15 -2.11 -19.54
C TRP A 97 11.65 -0.69 -19.39
N GLY A 98 12.37 0.24 -20.00
CA GLY A 98 12.07 1.64 -19.92
C GLY A 98 12.77 2.45 -20.99
N ILE A 99 12.29 3.67 -21.16
CA ILE A 99 12.86 4.65 -22.10
C ILE A 99 13.80 5.56 -21.30
N ALA A 100 14.99 5.82 -21.83
CA ALA A 100 15.93 6.73 -21.22
C ALA A 100 15.57 8.18 -21.59
N HIS A 101 15.42 9.02 -20.57
CA HIS A 101 15.25 10.46 -20.70
C HIS A 101 16.52 11.12 -20.21
N LYS A 102 17.10 11.97 -21.06
CA LYS A 102 18.24 12.82 -20.70
C LYS A 102 17.69 14.15 -20.17
N ASP A 103 18.38 14.69 -19.18
CA ASP A 103 18.10 16.01 -18.57
C ASP A 103 16.87 16.10 -17.64
N GLY A 104 16.36 14.95 -17.18
CA GLY A 104 15.45 14.87 -16.04
C GLY A 104 13.99 14.92 -16.41
#